data_AF-A0A370HLM6-F1
#
_entry.id   AF-A0A370HLM6-F1
#
_cell.length_a   1.000
_cell.length_b   1.000
_cell.length_c   1.000
_cell.angle_alpha   90.00
_cell.angle_beta   90.00
_cell.angle_gamma   90.00
#
_symmetry.space_group_name_H-M   'P 1'
#
loop_
_entity.id
_entity.type
_entity.pdbx_description
1 polymer ?
#
loop_
_entity_poly.entity_id
_entity_poly.type
_entity_poly.pdbx_seq_one_letter_code
_entity_poly.pdbx_strand_id
1 'polypeptide(L)'
;MKPVLATQANGPREPRTTQSQIVRRAAAGLAALGASAWALPAQAHVKWFAPYIVDAAPQPIGATLTNPWFWTGIGLVLAFFLATLTVERRAPGQMVLSGLDRISAPLWSRSDDFLRVCIGAFFVAIFAVGGIYLTPDLKTDSELVSWAQLLIAACIFSRRTMPIAAAGIITLWVVALREYDLFHLLDYLALGVGVAAYLLLASMDDPKWRERRFLVLRWGVAIALMWSSLEKFAYPNWFYPLVEEKPFLTFGMPRDVFIPMAGVAEFTLGFGLLWTPLVRRLSAAALLLIFFTAVYPFGRIDLVGHAMIMAVLFVVAADPCRETGAAVVEKMPRALPRLGTLAFVPAGLAVALVVLVSGYWGLHGAFYGVDAVTGQPTELTTHSPNREHPHLPQGTHAHR
;
A
#
# COMPACT_ATOMS: atom_id res chain seq x y z
N MET A 1 -32.11 79.95 14.23
CA MET A 1 -33.34 79.17 14.51
C MET A 1 -33.78 78.50 13.21
N LYS A 2 -33.87 77.16 13.26
CA LYS A 2 -34.56 76.22 12.35
C LYS A 2 -34.08 75.98 10.90
N PRO A 3 -34.31 74.75 10.37
CA PRO A 3 -33.55 74.14 9.29
C PRO A 3 -34.32 74.02 7.96
N VAL A 4 -33.59 73.67 6.90
CA VAL A 4 -34.06 73.53 5.51
C VAL A 4 -34.41 72.06 5.20
N LEU A 5 -35.57 71.85 4.56
CA LEU A 5 -36.06 70.59 4.01
C LEU A 5 -35.30 70.18 2.74
N ALA A 6 -35.05 68.88 2.58
CA ALA A 6 -34.52 68.27 1.36
C ALA A 6 -35.60 67.46 0.63
N THR A 7 -35.65 67.66 -0.69
CA THR A 7 -36.56 67.07 -1.67
C THR A 7 -36.02 65.74 -2.22
N GLN A 8 -36.92 64.82 -2.57
CA GLN A 8 -36.62 63.53 -3.23
C GLN A 8 -36.07 63.69 -4.65
N ALA A 9 -35.16 62.78 -5.04
CA ALA A 9 -34.87 62.45 -6.44
C ALA A 9 -34.67 60.93 -6.60
N ASN A 10 -35.30 60.37 -7.65
CA ASN A 10 -35.31 58.95 -8.04
C ASN A 10 -33.95 58.47 -8.58
N GLY A 11 -33.53 57.26 -8.16
CA GLY A 11 -32.45 56.48 -8.78
C GLY A 11 -32.97 55.26 -9.57
N PRO A 12 -32.21 54.73 -10.54
CA PRO A 12 -32.70 53.75 -11.52
C PRO A 12 -32.78 52.30 -10.99
N ARG A 13 -33.73 51.53 -11.56
CA ARG A 13 -34.02 50.11 -11.25
C ARG A 13 -32.99 49.16 -11.87
N GLU A 14 -32.45 48.25 -11.08
CA GLU A 14 -31.68 47.08 -11.57
C GLU A 14 -32.61 45.95 -12.08
N PRO A 15 -32.22 45.19 -13.13
CA PRO A 15 -33.01 44.08 -13.65
C PRO A 15 -32.76 42.75 -12.91
N ARG A 16 -33.85 42.03 -12.60
CA ARG A 16 -33.83 40.68 -12.03
C ARG A 16 -33.58 39.58 -13.09
N THR A 17 -32.51 38.82 -12.86
CA THR A 17 -32.37 37.35 -12.98
C THR A 17 -32.68 36.64 -14.31
N THR A 18 -31.62 36.30 -15.07
CA THR A 18 -31.63 35.30 -16.16
C THR A 18 -30.90 33.99 -15.77
N GLN A 19 -30.23 33.92 -14.62
CA GLN A 19 -29.42 32.76 -14.21
C GLN A 19 -30.24 31.55 -13.70
N SER A 20 -31.44 31.76 -13.16
CA SER A 20 -32.21 30.67 -12.52
C SER A 20 -32.86 29.70 -13.51
N GLN A 21 -32.99 30.07 -14.79
CA GLN A 21 -33.61 29.23 -15.82
C GLN A 21 -32.60 28.28 -16.50
N ILE A 22 -31.30 28.62 -16.50
CA ILE A 22 -30.24 27.77 -17.06
C ILE A 22 -29.94 26.59 -16.12
N VAL A 23 -29.92 26.84 -14.81
CA VAL A 23 -29.68 25.82 -13.78
C VAL A 23 -30.79 24.75 -13.76
N ARG A 24 -32.05 25.15 -14.00
CA ARG A 24 -33.18 24.20 -14.03
C ARG A 24 -33.23 23.32 -15.28
N ARG A 25 -32.66 23.76 -16.42
CA ARG A 25 -32.59 22.95 -17.64
C ARG A 25 -31.42 21.98 -17.66
N ALA A 26 -30.31 22.31 -16.99
CA ALA A 26 -29.20 21.37 -16.78
C ALA A 26 -29.59 20.19 -15.88
N ALA A 27 -30.48 20.42 -14.89
CA ALA A 27 -30.98 19.38 -13.99
C ALA A 27 -31.93 18.36 -14.66
N ALA A 28 -32.55 18.70 -15.79
CA ALA A 28 -33.47 17.80 -16.49
C ALA A 28 -32.78 16.88 -17.51
N GLY A 29 -31.55 17.19 -17.93
CA GLY A 29 -30.78 16.37 -18.89
C GLY A 29 -30.03 15.18 -18.27
N LEU A 30 -29.82 15.19 -16.95
CA LEU A 30 -29.08 14.14 -16.22
C LEU A 30 -29.93 12.90 -15.88
N ALA A 31 -31.25 12.95 -16.09
CA ALA A 31 -32.17 11.86 -15.76
C ALA A 31 -32.39 10.85 -16.91
N ALA A 32 -31.80 11.05 -18.09
CA ALA A 32 -32.15 10.28 -19.30
C ALA A 32 -31.04 9.35 -19.85
N LEU A 33 -29.92 9.16 -19.14
CA LEU A 33 -28.86 8.20 -19.54
C LEU A 33 -28.58 7.15 -18.46
N GLY A 34 -29.59 6.85 -17.64
CA GLY A 34 -29.59 5.75 -16.67
C GLY A 34 -29.93 4.39 -17.28
N ALA A 35 -29.50 4.10 -18.51
CA ALA A 35 -29.70 2.80 -19.12
C ALA A 35 -28.41 2.28 -19.76
N SER A 36 -28.04 1.06 -19.37
CA SER A 36 -26.95 0.22 -19.87
C SER A 36 -25.51 0.62 -19.52
N ALA A 37 -25.06 0.18 -18.34
CA ALA A 37 -23.74 -0.44 -18.22
C ALA A 37 -23.79 -1.40 -17.02
N TRP A 38 -23.99 -2.69 -17.31
CA TRP A 38 -23.70 -3.74 -16.34
C TRP A 38 -22.19 -3.75 -16.14
N ALA A 39 -21.71 -3.18 -15.04
CA ALA A 39 -20.31 -3.30 -14.66
C ALA A 39 -20.12 -4.67 -14.00
N LEU A 40 -19.58 -5.62 -14.75
CA LEU A 40 -19.04 -6.85 -14.18
C LEU A 40 -17.90 -6.49 -13.21
N PRO A 41 -17.82 -7.14 -12.03
CA PRO A 41 -16.77 -6.84 -11.07
C PRO A 41 -15.42 -7.29 -11.64
N ALA A 42 -14.50 -6.34 -11.76
CA ALA A 42 -13.12 -6.60 -12.15
C ALA A 42 -12.32 -7.11 -10.94
N GLN A 43 -11.91 -8.37 -11.01
CA GLN A 43 -10.99 -9.09 -10.10
C GLN A 43 -9.54 -8.66 -10.37
N ALA A 44 -8.68 -8.44 -9.33
CA ALA A 44 -7.21 -8.72 -9.39
C ALA A 44 -6.17 -8.23 -8.30
N HIS A 45 -5.61 -9.11 -7.41
CA HIS A 45 -4.45 -8.97 -6.42
C HIS A 45 -4.43 -9.86 -5.13
N VAL A 46 -3.80 -11.07 -5.05
CA VAL A 46 -3.85 -12.17 -4.02
C VAL A 46 -5.08 -12.24 -3.11
N LYS A 47 -5.28 -11.29 -2.18
CA LYS A 47 -6.52 -11.22 -1.39
C LYS A 47 -7.73 -11.07 -2.31
N TRP A 48 -7.62 -10.27 -3.35
CA TRP A 48 -8.67 -10.12 -4.36
C TRP A 48 -8.37 -10.90 -5.67
N PHE A 49 -7.61 -12.00 -5.56
CA PHE A 49 -7.36 -13.03 -6.59
C PHE A 49 -7.52 -14.47 -6.10
N ALA A 50 -7.66 -14.70 -4.80
CA ALA A 50 -7.85 -16.01 -4.25
C ALA A 50 -8.73 -15.83 -3.01
N PRO A 51 -9.76 -16.67 -2.85
CA PRO A 51 -10.65 -16.60 -1.71
C PRO A 51 -9.84 -16.84 -0.46
N TYR A 52 -9.95 -15.90 0.45
CA TYR A 52 -9.35 -15.92 1.77
C TYR A 52 -10.45 -15.79 2.80
N ILE A 53 -10.17 -16.25 4.00
CA ILE A 53 -11.07 -16.19 5.14
C ILE A 53 -10.31 -15.47 6.25
N VAL A 54 -10.76 -14.27 6.60
CA VAL A 54 -10.03 -13.39 7.53
C VAL A 54 -9.91 -14.01 8.91
N ASP A 55 -10.93 -14.75 9.35
CA ASP A 55 -11.02 -15.43 10.64
C ASP A 55 -10.52 -16.89 10.60
N ALA A 56 -9.97 -17.37 9.47
CA ALA A 56 -9.38 -18.69 9.43
C ALA A 56 -8.15 -18.73 10.34
N ALA A 57 -8.04 -19.78 11.15
CA ALA A 57 -6.88 -19.93 12.03
C ALA A 57 -5.58 -20.01 11.20
N PRO A 58 -4.57 -19.17 11.48
CA PRO A 58 -3.26 -19.29 10.85
C PRO A 58 -2.66 -20.63 11.24
N GLN A 59 -1.92 -21.26 10.32
CA GLN A 59 -1.23 -22.50 10.66
C GLN A 59 -0.26 -22.28 11.84
N PRO A 60 -0.02 -23.31 12.66
CA PRO A 60 0.89 -23.18 13.80
C PRO A 60 2.26 -22.70 13.34
N ILE A 61 2.86 -21.75 14.08
CA ILE A 61 4.19 -21.21 13.75
C ILE A 61 5.26 -22.31 13.64
N GLY A 62 5.06 -23.44 14.35
CA GLY A 62 5.88 -24.63 14.23
C GLY A 62 6.02 -25.12 12.79
N ALA A 63 4.96 -25.05 11.97
CA ALA A 63 5.01 -25.45 10.57
C ALA A 63 6.01 -24.62 9.76
N THR A 64 6.04 -23.30 9.98
CA THR A 64 7.03 -22.39 9.37
C THR A 64 8.44 -22.68 9.87
N LEU A 65 8.61 -22.86 11.19
CA LEU A 65 9.92 -23.10 11.80
C LEU A 65 10.53 -24.45 11.42
N THR A 66 9.71 -25.46 11.13
CA THR A 66 10.17 -26.76 10.62
C THR A 66 10.36 -26.78 9.11
N ASN A 67 9.95 -25.73 8.38
CA ASN A 67 10.07 -25.69 6.93
C ASN A 67 11.53 -25.39 6.51
N PRO A 68 12.23 -26.32 5.83
CA PRO A 68 13.62 -26.12 5.42
C PRO A 68 13.79 -24.98 4.40
N TRP A 69 12.77 -24.72 3.57
CA TRP A 69 12.81 -23.66 2.56
C TRP A 69 12.69 -22.26 3.16
N PHE A 70 12.00 -22.14 4.31
CA PHE A 70 12.01 -20.90 5.09
C PHE A 70 13.45 -20.55 5.52
N TRP A 71 14.14 -21.49 6.17
CA TRP A 71 15.53 -21.29 6.61
C TRP A 71 16.52 -21.13 5.46
N THR A 72 16.30 -21.83 4.35
CA THR A 72 17.09 -21.64 3.13
C THR A 72 16.94 -20.23 2.59
N GLY A 73 15.71 -19.72 2.50
CA GLY A 73 15.44 -18.33 2.13
C GLY A 73 16.12 -17.34 3.08
N ILE A 74 16.04 -17.56 4.40
CA ILE A 74 16.69 -16.71 5.40
C ILE A 74 18.22 -16.72 5.21
N GLY A 75 18.83 -17.89 5.00
CA GLY A 75 20.25 -18.03 4.75
C GLY A 75 20.71 -17.27 3.50
N LEU A 76 19.96 -17.39 2.40
CA LEU A 76 20.25 -16.68 1.15
C LEU A 76 20.16 -15.17 1.31
N VAL A 77 19.11 -14.67 1.97
CA VAL A 77 18.95 -13.24 2.23
C VAL A 77 20.06 -12.71 3.13
N LEU A 78 20.39 -13.43 4.21
CA LEU A 78 21.46 -13.01 5.11
C LEU A 78 22.80 -12.94 4.36
N ALA A 79 23.10 -13.93 3.52
CA ALA A 79 24.27 -13.90 2.66
C ALA A 79 24.27 -12.68 1.73
N PHE A 80 23.12 -12.39 1.08
CA PHE A 80 22.97 -11.21 0.22
C PHE A 80 23.17 -9.91 0.99
N PHE A 81 22.50 -9.72 2.12
CA PHE A 81 22.59 -8.50 2.92
C PHE A 81 24.01 -8.26 3.43
N LEU A 82 24.67 -9.31 3.94
CA LEU A 82 26.06 -9.23 4.38
C LEU A 82 26.98 -8.88 3.20
N ALA A 83 26.81 -9.54 2.05
CA ALA A 83 27.57 -9.22 0.84
C ALA A 83 27.36 -7.77 0.40
N THR A 84 26.12 -7.30 0.27
CA THR A 84 25.79 -5.91 -0.09
C THR A 84 26.41 -4.92 0.88
N LEU A 85 26.37 -5.17 2.19
CA LEU A 85 27.02 -4.32 3.18
C LEU A 85 28.54 -4.29 3.05
N THR A 86 29.18 -5.44 2.77
CA THR A 86 30.62 -5.46 2.54
C THR A 86 31.00 -4.67 1.29
N VAL A 87 30.17 -4.69 0.25
CA VAL A 87 30.36 -3.91 -0.98
C VAL A 87 30.11 -2.41 -0.73
N GLU A 88 29.03 -2.07 -0.03
CA GLU A 88 28.63 -0.69 0.30
C GLU A 88 29.76 0.10 0.99
N ARG A 89 30.47 -0.57 1.91
CA ARG A 89 31.58 0.01 2.68
C ARG A 89 32.86 0.21 1.88
N ARG A 90 32.95 -0.34 0.67
CA ARG A 90 34.14 -0.26 -0.19
C ARG A 90 33.92 0.76 -1.32
N ALA A 91 34.99 1.10 -2.04
CA ALA A 91 34.94 2.00 -3.18
C ALA A 91 33.87 1.63 -4.23
N PRO A 92 33.68 0.34 -4.61
CA PRO A 92 32.63 -0.04 -5.56
C PRO A 92 31.22 0.33 -5.08
N GLY A 93 30.90 0.13 -3.80
CA GLY A 93 29.60 0.50 -3.24
C GLY A 93 29.37 2.01 -3.23
N GLN A 94 30.39 2.80 -2.91
CA GLN A 94 30.31 4.27 -2.97
C GLN A 94 30.15 4.79 -4.41
N MET A 95 30.77 4.13 -5.38
CA MET A 95 30.57 4.43 -6.81
C MET A 95 29.14 4.13 -7.24
N VAL A 96 28.59 2.97 -6.86
CA VAL A 96 27.20 2.60 -7.15
C VAL A 96 26.23 3.61 -6.55
N LEU A 97 26.40 3.95 -5.26
CA LEU A 97 25.55 4.96 -4.60
C LEU A 97 25.62 6.32 -5.29
N SER A 98 26.82 6.77 -5.67
CA SER A 98 26.98 8.06 -6.36
C SER A 98 26.37 8.06 -7.76
N GLY A 99 26.45 6.93 -8.47
CA GLY A 99 25.76 6.73 -9.74
C GLY A 99 24.24 6.77 -9.58
N LEU A 100 23.72 6.06 -8.57
CA LEU A 100 22.30 6.05 -8.25
C LEU A 100 21.81 7.46 -7.83
N ASP A 101 22.59 8.22 -7.06
CA ASP A 101 22.28 9.61 -6.69
C ASP A 101 22.15 10.51 -7.92
N ARG A 102 23.07 10.35 -8.88
CA ARG A 102 23.03 11.11 -10.13
C ARG A 102 21.80 10.78 -10.98
N ILE A 103 21.47 9.49 -11.10
CA ILE A 103 20.30 9.02 -11.87
C ILE A 103 19.00 9.49 -11.21
N SER A 104 18.92 9.44 -9.87
CA SER A 104 17.71 9.77 -9.14
C SER A 104 17.54 11.25 -8.78
N ALA A 105 18.57 12.09 -8.96
CA ALA A 105 18.54 13.51 -8.62
C ALA A 105 17.33 14.27 -9.18
N PRO A 106 16.90 14.09 -10.45
CA PRO A 106 15.73 14.79 -10.99
C PRO A 106 14.46 14.46 -10.22
N LEU A 107 14.23 13.16 -9.94
CA LEU A 107 13.08 12.69 -9.18
C LEU A 107 13.14 13.17 -7.72
N TRP A 108 14.30 13.04 -7.08
CA TRP A 108 14.47 13.43 -5.68
C TRP A 108 14.21 14.93 -5.45
N SER A 109 14.68 15.78 -6.36
CA SER A 109 14.49 17.24 -6.31
C SER A 109 13.01 17.65 -6.33
N ARG A 110 12.13 16.80 -6.87
CA ARG A 110 10.68 16.98 -6.95
C ARG A 110 9.92 15.89 -6.22
N SER A 111 10.54 15.25 -5.22
CA SER A 111 9.97 14.10 -4.51
C SER A 111 8.61 14.41 -3.88
N ASP A 112 8.44 15.59 -3.27
CA ASP A 112 7.14 16.01 -2.73
C ASP A 112 6.08 16.23 -3.83
N ASP A 113 6.45 16.88 -4.93
CA ASP A 113 5.51 17.13 -6.03
C ASP A 113 5.11 15.81 -6.71
N PHE A 114 6.08 14.95 -6.98
CA PHE A 114 5.87 13.60 -7.51
C PHE A 114 4.91 12.81 -6.63
N LEU A 115 5.19 12.73 -5.33
CA LEU A 115 4.38 11.94 -4.42
C LEU A 115 2.97 12.51 -4.27
N ARG A 116 2.82 13.84 -4.20
CA ARG A 116 1.49 14.48 -4.16
C ARG A 116 0.68 14.24 -5.43
N VAL A 117 1.32 14.32 -6.60
CA VAL A 117 0.67 14.00 -7.88
C VAL A 117 0.26 12.53 -7.90
N CYS A 118 1.11 11.60 -7.47
CA CYS A 118 0.77 10.18 -7.39
C CYS A 118 -0.36 9.91 -6.40
N ILE A 119 -0.36 10.55 -5.22
CA ILE A 119 -1.45 10.42 -4.24
C ILE A 119 -2.75 10.96 -4.82
N GLY A 120 -2.73 12.15 -5.42
CA GLY A 120 -3.91 12.72 -6.08
C GLY A 120 -4.45 11.83 -7.20
N ALA A 121 -3.56 11.35 -8.09
CA ALA A 121 -3.91 10.44 -9.17
C ALA A 121 -4.47 9.10 -8.65
N PHE A 122 -3.93 8.58 -7.56
CA PHE A 122 -4.44 7.38 -6.90
C PHE A 122 -5.86 7.59 -6.37
N PHE A 123 -6.13 8.70 -5.67
CA PHE A 123 -7.49 9.01 -5.19
C PHE A 123 -8.49 9.22 -6.33
N VAL A 124 -8.06 9.80 -7.45
CA VAL A 124 -8.87 9.89 -8.67
C VAL A 124 -9.10 8.51 -9.28
N ALA A 125 -8.10 7.63 -9.29
CA ALA A 125 -8.23 6.28 -9.83
C ALA A 125 -9.20 5.42 -9.02
N ILE A 126 -9.12 5.44 -7.68
CA ILE A 126 -10.05 4.68 -6.84
C ILE A 126 -11.47 5.29 -6.86
N PHE A 127 -11.59 6.61 -7.03
CA PHE A 127 -12.88 7.25 -7.32
C PHE A 127 -13.49 6.72 -8.63
N ALA A 128 -12.67 6.61 -9.68
CA ALA A 128 -13.12 6.11 -10.98
C ALA A 128 -13.45 4.61 -10.96
N VAL A 129 -12.80 3.82 -10.09
CA VAL A 129 -13.17 2.42 -9.84
C VAL A 129 -14.51 2.34 -9.11
N GLY A 130 -14.72 3.19 -8.10
CA GLY A 130 -15.95 3.26 -7.32
C GLY A 130 -16.12 2.08 -6.35
N GLY A 131 -16.97 2.28 -5.34
CA GLY A 131 -17.38 1.22 -4.39
C GLY A 131 -16.23 0.62 -3.57
N ILE A 132 -15.17 1.39 -3.32
CA ILE A 132 -14.00 0.97 -2.53
C ILE A 132 -13.52 2.09 -1.61
N TYR A 133 -12.88 1.77 -0.49
CA TYR A 133 -12.33 2.73 0.49
C TYR A 133 -10.94 3.24 0.14
N LEU A 134 -9.92 2.39 0.24
CA LEU A 134 -8.51 2.74 0.03
C LEU A 134 -7.81 1.78 -0.92
N THR A 135 -8.44 0.67 -1.30
CA THR A 135 -7.85 -0.39 -2.10
C THR A 135 -8.98 -1.21 -2.72
N PRO A 136 -8.76 -1.91 -3.84
CA PRO A 136 -9.79 -2.76 -4.45
C PRO A 136 -10.44 -3.80 -3.53
N ASP A 137 -9.77 -4.23 -2.44
CA ASP A 137 -10.34 -5.18 -1.44
C ASP A 137 -11.42 -4.60 -0.56
N LEU A 138 -11.23 -3.35 -0.14
CA LEU A 138 -12.05 -2.72 0.88
C LEU A 138 -13.28 -2.12 0.19
N LYS A 139 -14.25 -2.97 -0.11
CA LYS A 139 -15.53 -2.62 -0.73
C LYS A 139 -16.38 -1.76 0.17
N THR A 140 -17.29 -1.00 -0.44
CA THR A 140 -18.35 -0.27 0.25
C THR A 140 -19.47 0.04 -0.72
N ASP A 141 -20.71 0.04 -0.23
CA ASP A 141 -21.88 0.42 -1.02
C ASP A 141 -22.13 1.96 -1.01
N SER A 142 -21.35 2.70 -0.22
CA SER A 142 -21.57 4.13 -0.01
C SER A 142 -20.86 5.00 -1.06
N GLU A 143 -21.64 5.60 -1.98
CA GLU A 143 -21.10 6.55 -2.97
C GLU A 143 -20.44 7.79 -2.34
N LEU A 144 -20.81 8.13 -1.10
CA LEU A 144 -20.18 9.24 -0.35
C LEU A 144 -18.68 9.01 -0.17
N VAL A 145 -18.24 7.75 -0.07
CA VAL A 145 -16.82 7.41 0.03
C VAL A 145 -16.07 7.81 -1.24
N SER A 146 -16.65 7.53 -2.42
CA SER A 146 -16.06 7.94 -3.69
C SER A 146 -15.98 9.47 -3.82
N TRP A 147 -17.03 10.20 -3.47
CA TRP A 147 -16.97 11.67 -3.47
C TRP A 147 -15.95 12.23 -2.46
N ALA A 148 -15.80 11.58 -1.29
CA ALA A 148 -14.77 11.94 -0.32
C ALA A 148 -13.35 11.72 -0.88
N GLN A 149 -13.11 10.64 -1.64
CA GLN A 149 -11.83 10.41 -2.33
C GLN A 149 -11.50 11.54 -3.32
N LEU A 150 -12.48 12.00 -4.09
CA LEU A 150 -12.28 13.11 -5.03
C LEU A 150 -11.97 14.43 -4.28
N LEU A 151 -12.65 14.67 -3.15
CA LEU A 151 -12.34 15.81 -2.29
C LEU A 151 -10.92 15.73 -1.72
N ILE A 152 -10.49 14.55 -1.25
CA ILE A 152 -9.11 14.30 -0.80
C ILE A 152 -8.13 14.61 -1.93
N ALA A 153 -8.39 14.13 -3.16
CA ALA A 153 -7.57 14.41 -4.33
C ALA A 153 -7.39 15.92 -4.57
N ALA A 154 -8.48 16.69 -4.48
CA ALA A 154 -8.45 18.14 -4.64
C ALA A 154 -7.65 18.84 -3.52
N CYS A 155 -7.77 18.36 -2.27
CA CYS A 155 -7.12 18.98 -1.12
C CYS A 155 -5.60 18.74 -1.03
N ILE A 156 -5.02 17.80 -1.78
CA ILE A 156 -3.57 17.48 -1.70
C ILE A 156 -2.68 18.59 -2.26
N PHE A 157 -3.13 19.35 -3.25
CA PHE A 157 -2.27 20.26 -4.01
C PHE A 157 -1.97 21.60 -3.33
N SER A 158 -2.65 21.93 -2.22
CA SER A 158 -2.37 23.13 -1.44
C SER A 158 -1.88 22.78 -0.04
N ARG A 159 -0.80 23.46 0.39
CA ARG A 159 -0.23 23.26 1.74
C ARG A 159 -1.24 23.48 2.85
N ARG A 160 -2.19 24.41 2.66
CA ARG A 160 -3.24 24.71 3.65
C ARG A 160 -4.30 23.62 3.73
N THR A 161 -4.57 22.91 2.63
CA THR A 161 -5.61 21.88 2.55
C THR A 161 -5.07 20.47 2.72
N MET A 162 -3.75 20.25 2.63
CA MET A 162 -3.12 18.95 2.88
C MET A 162 -3.50 18.31 4.23
N PRO A 163 -3.59 19.05 5.36
CA PRO A 163 -4.08 18.47 6.61
C PRO A 163 -5.51 17.93 6.52
N ILE A 164 -6.37 18.56 5.71
CA ILE A 164 -7.73 18.10 5.47
C ILE A 164 -7.71 16.79 4.67
N ALA A 165 -6.86 16.70 3.64
CA ALA A 165 -6.65 15.46 2.92
C ALA A 165 -6.15 14.34 3.85
N ALA A 166 -5.15 14.61 4.70
CA ALA A 166 -4.65 13.64 5.69
C ALA A 166 -5.76 13.16 6.64
N ALA A 167 -6.57 14.08 7.18
CA ALA A 167 -7.71 13.74 8.02
C ALA A 167 -8.76 12.92 7.27
N GLY A 168 -9.01 13.24 6.00
CA GLY A 168 -9.90 12.47 5.12
C GLY A 168 -9.42 11.03 4.94
N ILE A 169 -8.13 10.81 4.68
CA ILE A 169 -7.55 9.46 4.54
C ILE A 169 -7.69 8.66 5.84
N ILE A 170 -7.37 9.26 7.00
CA ILE A 170 -7.57 8.61 8.30
C ILE A 170 -9.06 8.31 8.53
N THR A 171 -9.95 9.22 8.15
CA THR A 171 -11.39 9.01 8.28
C THR A 171 -11.85 7.83 7.43
N LEU A 172 -11.39 7.71 6.17
CA LEU A 172 -11.69 6.55 5.32
C LEU A 172 -11.18 5.25 5.94
N TRP A 173 -9.95 5.26 6.48
CA TRP A 173 -9.36 4.10 7.15
C TRP A 173 -10.16 3.71 8.41
N VAL A 174 -10.56 4.68 9.24
CA VAL A 174 -11.37 4.42 10.44
C VAL A 174 -12.79 3.99 10.11
N VAL A 175 -13.43 4.57 9.08
CA VAL A 175 -14.79 4.19 8.67
C VAL A 175 -14.81 2.76 8.13
N ALA A 176 -13.76 2.34 7.41
CA ALA A 176 -13.63 0.95 6.96
C ALA A 176 -13.62 -0.07 8.11
N LEU A 177 -13.25 0.32 9.34
CA LEU A 177 -13.34 -0.56 10.53
C LEU A 177 -14.77 -1.00 10.89
N ARG A 178 -15.80 -0.40 10.26
CA ARG A 178 -17.19 -0.83 10.45
C ARG A 178 -17.53 -2.10 9.68
N GLU A 179 -16.86 -2.31 8.56
CA GLU A 179 -17.11 -3.40 7.62
C GLU A 179 -15.96 -4.43 7.61
N TYR A 180 -14.77 -4.02 8.08
CA TYR A 180 -13.55 -4.81 8.08
C TYR A 180 -12.87 -4.77 9.44
N ASP A 181 -12.30 -5.89 9.87
CA ASP A 181 -11.61 -5.96 11.15
C ASP A 181 -10.26 -5.22 11.14
N LEU A 182 -9.85 -4.77 12.34
CA LEU A 182 -8.56 -4.08 12.51
C LEU A 182 -7.38 -4.92 12.00
N PHE A 183 -7.44 -6.24 12.20
CA PHE A 183 -6.41 -7.17 11.73
C PHE A 183 -6.21 -7.11 10.21
N HIS A 184 -7.31 -7.04 9.46
CA HIS A 184 -7.28 -6.88 8.00
C HIS A 184 -6.78 -5.48 7.61
N LEU A 185 -7.21 -4.44 8.34
CA LEU A 185 -6.81 -3.07 8.05
C LEU A 185 -5.33 -2.75 8.30
N LEU A 186 -4.61 -3.59 9.05
CA LEU A 186 -3.17 -3.47 9.24
C LEU A 186 -2.38 -3.65 7.94
N ASP A 187 -2.89 -4.43 6.99
CA ASP A 187 -2.29 -4.56 5.64
C ASP A 187 -2.24 -3.21 4.92
N TYR A 188 -3.21 -2.34 5.21
CA TYR A 188 -3.38 -1.03 4.60
C TYR A 188 -2.85 0.11 5.47
N LEU A 189 -2.04 -0.20 6.49
CA LEU A 189 -1.43 0.81 7.37
C LEU A 189 -0.63 1.84 6.58
N ALA A 190 0.08 1.41 5.52
CA ALA A 190 0.81 2.31 4.63
C ALA A 190 -0.13 3.30 3.91
N LEU A 191 -1.23 2.81 3.35
CA LEU A 191 -2.20 3.58 2.57
C LEU A 191 -3.01 4.54 3.46
N GLY A 192 -3.45 4.07 4.62
CA GLY A 192 -4.22 4.87 5.58
C GLY A 192 -3.33 5.79 6.39
N VAL A 193 -2.51 5.23 7.27
CA VAL A 193 -1.76 6.00 8.28
C VAL A 193 -0.47 6.57 7.70
N GLY A 194 0.27 5.81 6.90
CA GLY A 194 1.55 6.23 6.33
C GLY A 194 1.42 7.46 5.42
N VAL A 195 0.51 7.40 4.44
CA VAL A 195 0.24 8.51 3.51
C VAL A 195 -0.34 9.73 4.23
N ALA A 196 -1.28 9.53 5.17
CA ALA A 196 -1.84 10.64 5.94
C ALA A 196 -0.76 11.35 6.79
N ALA A 197 0.10 10.58 7.47
CA ALA A 197 1.20 11.13 8.24
C ALA A 197 2.21 11.88 7.36
N TYR A 198 2.50 11.36 6.16
CA TYR A 198 3.31 12.06 5.16
C TYR A 198 2.70 13.42 4.80
N LEU A 199 1.42 13.46 4.40
CA LEU A 199 0.74 14.71 3.99
C LEU A 199 0.71 15.73 5.13
N LEU A 200 0.43 15.28 6.36
CA LEU A 200 0.44 16.12 7.54
C LEU A 200 1.83 16.72 7.78
N LEU A 201 2.88 15.89 7.85
CA LEU A 201 4.25 16.36 8.07
C LEU A 201 4.78 17.24 6.92
N ALA A 202 4.39 16.94 5.68
CA ALA A 202 4.74 17.73 4.51
C ALA A 202 4.08 19.12 4.49
N SER A 203 2.95 19.26 5.19
CA SER A 203 2.23 20.53 5.34
C SER A 203 2.80 21.44 6.42
N MET A 204 3.46 20.89 7.45
CA MET A 204 3.96 21.64 8.60
C MET A 204 5.04 22.66 8.19
N ASP A 205 5.06 23.81 8.85
CA ASP A 205 6.07 24.86 8.62
C ASP A 205 7.41 24.56 9.29
N ASP A 206 7.38 23.89 10.44
CA ASP A 206 8.56 23.49 11.20
C ASP A 206 9.43 22.49 10.42
N PRO A 207 10.69 22.85 10.08
CA PRO A 207 11.62 21.97 9.38
C PRO A 207 11.85 20.62 10.08
N LYS A 208 11.81 20.57 11.42
CA LYS A 208 12.07 19.35 12.21
C LYS A 208 11.03 18.25 11.99
N TRP A 209 9.79 18.64 11.69
CA TRP A 209 8.72 17.71 11.37
C TRP A 209 8.73 17.37 9.89
N ARG A 210 8.94 18.38 9.04
CA ARG A 210 8.98 18.21 7.60
C ARG A 210 10.07 17.25 7.14
N GLU A 211 11.27 17.29 7.73
CA GLU A 211 12.38 16.38 7.40
C GLU A 211 12.02 14.90 7.60
N ARG A 212 11.08 14.59 8.51
CA ARG A 212 10.69 13.22 8.87
C ARG A 212 9.62 12.62 7.95
N ARG A 213 9.01 13.41 7.06
CA ARG A 213 7.86 12.99 6.24
C ARG A 213 8.12 11.70 5.44
N PHE A 214 9.28 11.61 4.77
CA PHE A 214 9.64 10.42 4.00
C PHE A 214 10.06 9.24 4.88
N LEU A 215 10.64 9.53 6.05
CA LEU A 215 10.98 8.49 7.02
C LEU A 215 9.71 7.78 7.52
N VAL A 216 8.71 8.53 7.98
CA VAL A 216 7.45 7.97 8.48
C VAL A 216 6.73 7.17 7.40
N LEU A 217 6.66 7.72 6.18
CA LEU A 217 6.07 7.02 5.04
C LEU A 217 6.77 5.70 4.72
N ARG A 218 8.10 5.71 4.73
CA ARG A 218 8.93 4.53 4.49
C ARG A 218 8.73 3.47 5.56
N TRP A 219 8.60 3.86 6.83
CA TRP A 219 8.23 2.95 7.92
C TRP A 219 6.85 2.34 7.70
N GLY A 220 5.86 3.15 7.31
CA GLY A 220 4.52 2.66 6.99
C GLY A 220 4.53 1.59 5.91
N VAL A 221 5.21 1.84 4.79
CA VAL A 221 5.34 0.87 3.68
C VAL A 221 6.13 -0.37 4.10
N ALA A 222 7.26 -0.20 4.79
CA ALA A 222 8.08 -1.33 5.24
C ALA A 222 7.30 -2.27 6.18
N ILE A 223 6.59 -1.71 7.16
CA ILE A 223 5.76 -2.49 8.09
C ILE A 223 4.63 -3.18 7.35
N ALA A 224 3.91 -2.49 6.45
CA ALA A 224 2.82 -3.09 5.69
C ALA A 224 3.29 -4.26 4.82
N LEU A 225 4.43 -4.11 4.13
CA LEU A 225 5.01 -5.18 3.30
C LEU A 225 5.47 -6.38 4.15
N MET A 226 6.15 -6.12 5.27
CA MET A 226 6.57 -7.19 6.18
C MET A 226 5.36 -7.91 6.79
N TRP A 227 4.34 -7.17 7.22
CA TRP A 227 3.11 -7.72 7.77
C TRP A 227 2.36 -8.59 6.76
N SER A 228 2.10 -8.07 5.56
CA SER A 228 1.41 -8.81 4.48
C SER A 228 2.17 -10.05 4.05
N SER A 229 3.51 -10.03 4.05
CA SER A 229 4.32 -11.21 3.70
C SER A 229 4.12 -12.40 4.66
N LEU A 230 3.67 -12.15 5.90
CA LEU A 230 3.41 -13.20 6.88
C LEU A 230 2.26 -14.12 6.47
N GLU A 231 1.35 -13.67 5.58
CA GLU A 231 0.28 -14.50 5.06
C GLU A 231 0.79 -15.74 4.32
N LYS A 232 1.96 -15.65 3.66
CA LYS A 232 2.58 -16.82 3.00
C LYS A 232 3.07 -17.87 4.00
N PHE A 233 3.26 -17.47 5.26
CA PHE A 233 3.59 -18.37 6.36
C PHE A 233 2.37 -18.78 7.17
N ALA A 234 1.35 -17.94 7.28
CA ALA A 234 0.12 -18.26 8.01
C ALA A 234 -0.83 -19.14 7.18
N TYR A 235 -0.91 -18.90 5.86
CA TYR A 235 -1.89 -19.51 4.96
C TYR A 235 -1.27 -19.86 3.60
N PRO A 236 -0.23 -20.73 3.54
CA PRO A 236 0.43 -21.09 2.28
C PRO A 236 -0.55 -21.65 1.22
N ASN A 237 -1.58 -22.37 1.67
CA ASN A 237 -2.59 -22.98 0.80
C ASN A 237 -3.43 -21.94 0.03
N TRP A 238 -3.58 -20.71 0.52
CA TRP A 238 -4.30 -19.64 -0.19
C TRP A 238 -3.59 -19.25 -1.50
N PHE A 239 -2.29 -19.53 -1.61
CA PHE A 239 -1.49 -19.21 -2.79
C PHE A 239 -1.45 -20.37 -3.80
N TYR A 240 -1.95 -21.56 -3.45
CA TYR A 240 -1.91 -22.73 -4.34
C TYR A 240 -2.69 -22.53 -5.64
N PRO A 241 -3.95 -22.05 -5.60
CA PRO A 241 -4.72 -21.82 -6.83
C PRO A 241 -4.03 -20.83 -7.77
N LEU A 242 -3.43 -19.78 -7.21
CA LEU A 242 -2.70 -18.77 -7.98
C LEU A 242 -1.47 -19.35 -8.67
N VAL A 243 -0.70 -20.18 -7.97
CA VAL A 243 0.49 -20.82 -8.52
C VAL A 243 0.12 -21.85 -9.60
N GLU A 244 -1.00 -22.55 -9.42
CA GLU A 244 -1.51 -23.52 -10.40
C GLU A 244 -2.04 -22.84 -11.67
N GLU A 245 -2.76 -21.73 -11.53
CA GLU A 245 -3.25 -20.94 -12.67
C GLU A 245 -2.10 -20.24 -13.42
N LYS A 246 -1.09 -19.76 -12.68
CA LYS A 246 0.01 -18.95 -13.21
C LYS A 246 1.38 -19.58 -12.85
N PRO A 247 1.72 -20.74 -13.45
CA PRO A 247 2.92 -21.50 -13.08
C PRO A 247 4.23 -20.77 -13.40
N PHE A 248 4.22 -19.78 -14.30
CA PHE A 248 5.39 -18.97 -14.58
C PHE A 248 5.87 -18.15 -13.36
N LEU A 249 5.00 -17.88 -12.38
CA LEU A 249 5.35 -17.14 -11.16
C LEU A 249 6.43 -17.85 -10.33
N THR A 250 6.51 -19.19 -10.41
CA THR A 250 7.47 -19.96 -9.62
C THR A 250 8.83 -20.11 -10.29
N PHE A 251 9.01 -19.58 -11.50
CA PHE A 251 10.21 -19.80 -12.33
C PHE A 251 10.57 -21.30 -12.48
N GLY A 252 9.57 -22.18 -12.50
CA GLY A 252 9.75 -23.63 -12.60
C GLY A 252 10.03 -24.33 -11.27
N MET A 253 10.08 -23.62 -10.14
CA MET A 253 10.20 -24.23 -8.83
C MET A 253 8.86 -24.86 -8.38
N PRO A 254 8.88 -25.95 -7.59
CA PRO A 254 7.68 -26.49 -6.96
C PRO A 254 7.03 -25.46 -6.02
N ARG A 255 5.70 -25.46 -5.92
CA ARG A 255 4.93 -24.52 -5.09
C ARG A 255 5.39 -24.50 -3.63
N ASP A 256 5.70 -25.68 -3.07
CA ASP A 256 6.09 -25.84 -1.65
C ASP A 256 7.53 -25.37 -1.38
N VAL A 257 8.31 -25.14 -2.44
CA VAL A 257 9.60 -24.44 -2.39
C VAL A 257 9.39 -22.95 -2.56
N PHE A 258 8.62 -22.55 -3.59
CA PHE A 258 8.44 -21.17 -3.98
C PHE A 258 7.74 -20.33 -2.92
N ILE A 259 6.60 -20.78 -2.38
CA ILE A 259 5.76 -19.98 -1.47
C ILE A 259 6.49 -19.56 -0.20
N PRO A 260 7.14 -20.45 0.58
CA PRO A 260 7.87 -20.03 1.78
C PRO A 260 9.07 -19.13 1.43
N MET A 261 9.78 -19.40 0.33
CA MET A 261 10.90 -18.55 -0.09
C MET A 261 10.44 -17.17 -0.55
N ALA A 262 9.30 -17.07 -1.24
CA ALA A 262 8.68 -15.82 -1.64
C ALA A 262 8.25 -15.00 -0.41
N GLY A 263 7.66 -15.64 0.61
CA GLY A 263 7.34 -14.98 1.89
C GLY A 263 8.58 -14.39 2.55
N VAL A 264 9.69 -15.15 2.59
CA VAL A 264 10.96 -14.63 3.13
C VAL A 264 11.51 -13.48 2.30
N ALA A 265 11.48 -13.60 0.97
CA ALA A 265 11.94 -12.55 0.07
C ALA A 265 11.14 -11.25 0.26
N GLU A 266 9.81 -11.31 0.30
CA GLU A 266 8.95 -10.14 0.51
C GLU A 266 9.18 -9.51 1.88
N PHE A 267 9.22 -10.32 2.95
CA PHE A 267 9.48 -9.83 4.31
C PHE A 267 10.81 -9.08 4.37
N THR A 268 11.85 -9.69 3.82
CA THR A 268 13.21 -9.16 3.91
C THR A 268 13.45 -7.97 2.98
N LEU A 269 12.78 -7.90 1.84
CA LEU A 269 12.74 -6.70 1.00
C LEU A 269 12.05 -5.54 1.73
N GLY A 270 10.94 -5.79 2.43
CA GLY A 270 10.27 -4.82 3.30
C GLY A 270 11.20 -4.33 4.42
N PHE A 271 11.86 -5.24 5.13
CA PHE A 271 12.89 -4.92 6.13
C PHE A 271 14.06 -4.12 5.53
N GLY A 272 14.51 -4.49 4.33
CA GLY A 272 15.60 -3.84 3.62
C GLY A 272 15.34 -2.36 3.36
N LEU A 273 14.07 -1.94 3.20
CA LEU A 273 13.70 -0.53 3.09
C LEU A 273 14.11 0.30 4.33
N LEU A 274 14.31 -0.33 5.48
CA LEU A 274 14.68 0.31 6.74
C LEU A 274 16.18 0.28 7.03
N TRP A 275 16.96 -0.37 6.17
CA TRP A 275 18.37 -0.62 6.41
C TRP A 275 19.28 0.45 5.79
N THR A 276 20.54 0.08 5.49
CA THR A 276 21.54 0.96 4.90
C THR A 276 21.13 1.47 3.51
N PRO A 277 21.68 2.60 3.03
CA PRO A 277 21.26 3.22 1.78
C PRO A 277 21.31 2.28 0.56
N LEU A 278 22.32 1.44 0.41
CA LEU A 278 22.40 0.55 -0.74
C LEU A 278 21.35 -0.57 -0.65
N VAL A 279 21.24 -1.23 0.51
CA VAL A 279 20.23 -2.27 0.73
C VAL A 279 18.83 -1.69 0.52
N ARG A 280 18.52 -0.54 1.12
CA ARG A 280 17.24 0.15 0.96
C ARG A 280 16.87 0.41 -0.49
N ARG A 281 17.80 0.97 -1.27
CA ARG A 281 17.55 1.33 -2.67
C ARG A 281 17.44 0.10 -3.57
N LEU A 282 18.26 -0.93 -3.34
CA LEU A 282 18.15 -2.20 -4.05
C LEU A 282 16.86 -2.94 -3.71
N SER A 283 16.44 -2.95 -2.44
CA SER A 283 15.16 -3.51 -2.02
C SER A 283 13.99 -2.78 -2.67
N ALA A 284 14.01 -1.45 -2.69
CA ALA A 284 12.99 -0.65 -3.36
C ALA A 284 12.94 -0.93 -4.87
N ALA A 285 14.10 -1.03 -5.53
CA ALA A 285 14.20 -1.36 -6.95
C ALA A 285 13.69 -2.78 -7.25
N ALA A 286 14.02 -3.76 -6.41
CA ALA A 286 13.54 -5.14 -6.56
C ALA A 286 12.02 -5.23 -6.36
N LEU A 287 11.46 -4.56 -5.34
CA LEU A 287 10.01 -4.49 -5.13
C LEU A 287 9.30 -3.78 -6.28
N LEU A 288 9.86 -2.67 -6.79
CA LEU A 288 9.33 -2.00 -7.98
C LEU A 288 9.32 -2.93 -9.19
N LEU A 289 10.39 -3.67 -9.43
CA LEU A 289 10.46 -4.64 -10.51
C LEU A 289 9.36 -5.69 -10.35
N ILE A 290 9.24 -6.29 -9.17
CA ILE A 290 8.22 -7.32 -8.88
C ILE A 290 6.81 -6.75 -9.09
N PHE A 291 6.45 -5.64 -8.45
CA PHE A 291 5.11 -5.05 -8.60
C PHE A 291 4.82 -4.61 -10.04
N PHE A 292 5.78 -3.97 -10.72
CA PHE A 292 5.58 -3.53 -12.10
C PHE A 292 5.43 -4.72 -13.06
N THR A 293 6.20 -5.79 -12.85
CA THR A 293 6.05 -7.02 -13.63
C THR A 293 4.75 -7.75 -13.33
N ALA A 294 4.23 -7.69 -12.10
CA ALA A 294 2.94 -8.25 -11.72
C ALA A 294 1.77 -7.58 -12.46
N VAL A 295 1.85 -6.27 -12.72
CA VAL A 295 0.79 -5.56 -13.47
C VAL A 295 0.52 -6.17 -14.85
N TYR A 296 1.50 -6.79 -15.51
CA TYR A 296 1.30 -7.40 -16.83
C TYR A 296 0.32 -8.59 -16.82
N PRO A 297 0.55 -9.67 -16.03
CA PRO A 297 -0.38 -10.78 -15.93
C PRO A 297 -1.63 -10.50 -15.06
N PHE A 298 -1.66 -9.42 -14.27
CA PHE A 298 -2.72 -9.15 -13.31
C PHE A 298 -3.57 -7.91 -13.63
N GLY A 299 -3.11 -7.04 -14.52
CA GLY A 299 -3.90 -5.98 -15.14
C GLY A 299 -4.15 -4.75 -14.26
N ARG A 300 -5.19 -4.00 -14.62
CA ARG A 300 -5.43 -2.64 -14.11
C ARG A 300 -5.72 -2.57 -12.61
N ILE A 301 -6.39 -3.57 -12.04
CA ILE A 301 -6.78 -3.55 -10.63
C ILE A 301 -5.54 -3.74 -9.76
N ASP A 302 -4.62 -4.59 -10.19
CA ASP A 302 -3.31 -4.76 -9.56
C ASP A 302 -2.50 -3.46 -9.59
N LEU A 303 -2.47 -2.79 -10.75
CA LEU A 303 -1.83 -1.47 -10.88
C LEU A 303 -2.43 -0.46 -9.90
N VAL A 304 -3.76 -0.36 -9.81
CA VAL A 304 -4.43 0.58 -8.89
C VAL A 304 -4.14 0.22 -7.43
N GLY A 305 -4.24 -1.06 -7.07
CA GLY A 305 -3.99 -1.54 -5.70
C GLY A 305 -2.57 -1.27 -5.23
N HIS A 306 -1.57 -1.40 -6.12
CA HIS A 306 -0.17 -1.20 -5.79
C HIS A 306 0.37 0.20 -6.13
N ALA A 307 -0.39 1.05 -6.84
CA ALA A 307 0.09 2.34 -7.35
C ALA A 307 0.72 3.22 -6.26
N MET A 308 0.08 3.29 -5.09
CA MET A 308 0.59 4.10 -3.98
C MET A 308 1.90 3.52 -3.42
N ILE A 309 1.96 2.21 -3.19
CA ILE A 309 3.18 1.53 -2.71
C ILE A 309 4.30 1.74 -3.73
N MET A 310 4.04 1.55 -5.02
CA MET A 310 5.00 1.80 -6.10
C MET A 310 5.49 3.26 -6.10
N ALA A 311 4.59 4.24 -5.96
CA ALA A 311 4.98 5.65 -5.88
C ALA A 311 5.93 5.92 -4.69
N VAL A 312 5.66 5.35 -3.52
CA VAL A 312 6.58 5.46 -2.38
C VAL A 312 7.91 4.79 -2.69
N LEU A 313 7.90 3.59 -3.28
CA LEU A 313 9.13 2.86 -3.62
C LEU A 313 10.00 3.63 -4.63
N PHE A 314 9.40 4.36 -5.58
CA PHE A 314 10.16 5.26 -6.46
C PHE A 314 10.90 6.33 -5.67
N VAL A 315 10.25 6.94 -4.68
CA VAL A 315 10.89 7.93 -3.80
C VAL A 315 11.97 7.29 -2.93
N VAL A 316 11.74 6.09 -2.39
CA VAL A 316 12.73 5.37 -1.57
C VAL A 316 13.94 4.92 -2.40
N ALA A 317 13.73 4.47 -3.63
CA ALA A 317 14.80 4.16 -4.57
C ALA A 317 15.57 5.41 -5.00
N ALA A 318 14.92 6.58 -4.98
CA ALA A 318 15.54 7.86 -5.30
C ALA A 318 16.27 8.53 -4.12
N ASP A 319 15.99 8.11 -2.89
CA ASP A 319 16.45 8.74 -1.65
C ASP A 319 17.98 8.70 -1.51
N PRO A 320 18.67 9.83 -1.73
CA PRO A 320 20.12 9.93 -1.62
C PRO A 320 20.57 10.02 -0.17
N CYS A 321 19.64 10.08 0.81
CA CYS A 321 19.97 10.33 2.20
C CYS A 321 20.83 9.17 2.74
N ARG A 322 22.13 9.42 2.76
CA ARG A 322 23.16 8.55 3.34
C ARG A 322 23.14 8.58 4.88
N GLU A 323 22.33 9.48 5.44
CA GLU A 323 22.31 9.84 6.85
C GLU A 323 21.04 9.41 7.60
N THR A 324 19.99 8.90 6.97
CA THR A 324 18.74 8.58 7.73
C THR A 324 18.85 7.35 8.62
N GLY A 325 19.86 6.49 8.42
CA GLY A 325 20.29 5.51 9.43
C GLY A 325 21.19 6.12 10.50
N ALA A 326 21.74 7.31 10.28
CA ALA A 326 22.58 8.05 11.21
C ALA A 326 21.77 9.04 12.04
N ALA A 327 20.92 9.91 11.48
CA ALA A 327 20.23 10.98 12.22
C ALA A 327 19.14 10.52 13.22
N VAL A 328 18.48 9.38 12.97
CA VAL A 328 17.59 8.75 13.97
C VAL A 328 18.40 8.03 15.06
N VAL A 329 19.56 7.49 14.70
CA VAL A 329 20.47 6.77 15.59
C VAL A 329 21.38 7.73 16.38
N GLU A 330 21.64 8.93 15.87
CA GLU A 330 22.51 9.97 16.42
C GLU A 330 21.86 10.66 17.63
N LYS A 331 20.52 10.65 17.68
CA LYS A 331 19.72 11.13 18.82
C LYS A 331 19.23 10.02 19.74
N MET A 332 19.43 8.75 19.41
CA MET A 332 19.22 7.68 20.38
C MET A 332 20.36 7.70 21.40
N PRO A 333 20.09 7.45 22.70
CA PRO A 333 21.15 7.35 23.70
C PRO A 333 22.21 6.35 23.21
N ARG A 334 23.49 6.68 23.42
CA ARG A 334 24.69 5.87 23.05
C ARG A 334 24.68 4.40 23.51
N ALA A 335 23.62 3.97 24.22
CA ALA A 335 23.36 2.61 24.64
C ALA A 335 22.77 1.72 23.53
N LEU A 336 22.14 2.26 22.47
CA LEU A 336 21.72 1.46 21.32
C LEU A 336 22.82 1.46 20.24
N PRO A 337 23.40 0.30 19.87
CA PRO A 337 24.55 0.25 18.99
C PRO A 337 24.22 0.59 17.54
N ARG A 338 25.21 1.16 16.83
CA ARG A 338 25.12 1.57 15.42
C ARG A 338 24.64 0.41 14.55
N LEU A 339 23.38 0.48 14.10
CA LEU A 339 22.70 -0.49 13.20
C LEU A 339 23.45 -0.78 11.89
N GLY A 340 24.48 0.00 11.54
CA GLY A 340 25.29 -0.22 10.35
C GLY A 340 26.36 -1.30 10.44
N THR A 341 26.50 -2.06 11.55
CA THR A 341 27.54 -3.11 11.68
C THR A 341 27.05 -4.44 11.12
N LEU A 342 27.89 -5.17 10.38
CA LEU A 342 27.58 -6.48 9.76
C LEU A 342 26.92 -7.46 10.75
N ALA A 343 27.32 -7.45 12.01
CA ALA A 343 26.78 -8.29 13.07
C ALA A 343 25.31 -7.98 13.45
N PHE A 344 24.77 -6.82 13.08
CA PHE A 344 23.42 -6.40 13.46
C PHE A 344 22.35 -6.71 12.42
N VAL A 345 22.71 -7.12 11.18
CA VAL A 345 21.69 -7.57 10.21
C VAL A 345 20.95 -8.79 10.74
N PRO A 346 21.62 -9.88 11.17
CA PRO A 346 20.91 -11.07 11.64
C PRO A 346 20.07 -10.75 12.88
N ALA A 347 20.62 -9.95 13.81
CA ALA A 347 19.91 -9.54 15.02
C ALA A 347 18.69 -8.66 14.70
N GLY A 348 18.84 -7.66 13.82
CA GLY A 348 17.75 -6.77 13.43
C GLY A 348 16.63 -7.50 12.69
N LEU A 349 16.99 -8.41 11.77
CA LEU A 349 16.02 -9.26 11.09
C LEU A 349 15.32 -10.21 12.06
N ALA A 350 16.05 -10.82 13.00
CA ALA A 350 15.47 -11.67 14.03
C ALA A 350 14.49 -10.89 14.93
N VAL A 351 14.85 -9.68 15.35
CA VAL A 351 13.95 -8.81 16.13
C VAL A 351 12.71 -8.45 15.31
N ALA A 352 12.86 -8.06 14.04
CA ALA A 352 11.72 -7.75 13.18
C ALA A 352 10.78 -8.95 13.00
N LEU A 353 11.34 -10.14 12.76
CA LEU A 353 10.57 -11.39 12.68
C LEU A 353 9.84 -11.67 13.99
N VAL A 354 10.53 -11.65 15.13
CA VAL A 354 9.91 -11.93 16.44
C VAL A 354 8.78 -10.94 16.71
N VAL A 355 9.00 -9.64 16.50
CA VAL A 355 7.98 -8.61 16.77
C VAL A 355 6.78 -8.78 15.85
N LEU A 356 6.98 -8.94 14.53
CA LEU A 356 5.86 -9.00 13.60
C LEU A 356 5.15 -10.35 13.61
N VAL A 357 5.87 -11.47 13.75
CA VAL A 357 5.25 -12.80 13.89
C VAL A 357 4.46 -12.87 15.20
N SER A 358 5.03 -12.43 16.32
CA SER A 358 4.29 -12.42 17.59
C SER A 358 3.09 -11.47 17.54
N GLY A 359 3.24 -10.32 16.87
CA GLY A 359 2.14 -9.38 16.63
C GLY A 359 1.05 -10.00 15.76
N TYR A 360 1.40 -10.67 14.68
CA TYR A 360 0.46 -11.26 13.73
C TYR A 360 -0.34 -12.42 14.36
N TRP A 361 0.33 -13.45 14.87
CA TRP A 361 -0.35 -14.57 15.53
C TRP A 361 -1.04 -14.15 16.83
N GLY A 362 -0.43 -13.24 17.59
CA GLY A 362 -0.98 -12.75 18.86
C GLY A 362 -2.24 -11.89 18.68
N LEU A 363 -2.24 -10.96 17.73
CA LEU A 363 -3.43 -10.17 17.41
C LEU A 363 -4.52 -11.04 16.82
N HIS A 364 -4.19 -11.97 15.91
CA HIS A 364 -5.16 -12.93 15.39
C HIS A 364 -5.83 -13.73 16.52
N GLY A 365 -5.04 -14.31 17.42
CA GLY A 365 -5.56 -15.07 18.57
C GLY A 365 -6.38 -14.20 19.54
N ALA A 366 -6.04 -12.93 19.72
CA ALA A 366 -6.78 -12.00 20.57
C ALA A 366 -8.14 -11.60 19.97
N PHE A 367 -8.24 -11.46 18.63
CA PHE A 367 -9.48 -11.08 17.96
C PHE A 367 -10.41 -12.27 17.68
N TYR A 368 -9.86 -13.41 17.24
CA TYR A 368 -10.66 -14.55 16.76
C TYR A 368 -10.62 -15.77 17.67
N GLY A 369 -9.81 -15.75 18.73
CA GLY A 369 -9.63 -16.89 19.63
C GLY A 369 -8.66 -17.94 19.08
N VAL A 370 -8.36 -18.94 19.93
CA VAL A 370 -7.44 -20.06 19.58
C VAL A 370 -8.18 -21.17 18.80
N ASP A 371 -9.51 -21.22 18.92
CA ASP A 371 -10.40 -22.20 18.28
C ASP A 371 -11.03 -21.67 16.97
N ALA A 372 -10.44 -20.62 16.39
CA ALA A 372 -10.90 -20.04 15.14
C ALA A 372 -11.04 -21.14 14.07
N VAL A 373 -12.15 -21.10 13.31
CA VAL A 373 -12.58 -22.21 12.46
C VAL A 373 -11.45 -22.60 11.51
N THR A 374 -11.11 -23.89 11.45
CA THR A 374 -10.29 -24.47 10.38
C THR A 374 -11.11 -24.49 9.08
N GLY A 375 -11.51 -23.32 8.62
CA GLY A 375 -12.27 -23.14 7.39
C GLY A 375 -11.29 -23.19 6.24
N GLN A 376 -11.30 -24.27 5.47
CA GLN A 376 -10.82 -24.15 4.10
C GLN A 376 -11.84 -23.33 3.32
N PRO A 377 -11.42 -22.37 2.48
CA PRO A 377 -12.33 -21.71 1.54
C PRO A 377 -13.12 -22.78 0.78
N THR A 378 -14.46 -22.74 0.89
CA THR A 378 -15.37 -23.75 0.30
C THR A 378 -15.25 -23.82 -1.22
N GLU A 379 -14.75 -22.75 -1.84
CA GLU A 379 -14.29 -22.72 -3.23
C GLU A 379 -12.92 -22.06 -3.24
N LEU A 380 -11.87 -22.77 -3.67
CA LEU A 380 -10.52 -22.24 -3.88
C LEU A 380 -10.37 -21.78 -5.34
N THR A 381 -11.14 -20.78 -5.76
CA THR A 381 -11.16 -20.31 -7.15
C THR A 381 -10.46 -18.96 -7.27
N THR A 382 -9.54 -18.77 -8.20
CA THR A 382 -8.84 -17.49 -8.35
C THR A 382 -9.70 -16.33 -8.88
N HIS A 383 -10.94 -16.63 -9.29
CA HIS A 383 -11.90 -15.68 -9.83
C HIS A 383 -13.31 -16.06 -9.38
N SER A 384 -14.20 -15.07 -9.23
CA SER A 384 -15.64 -15.35 -9.17
C SER A 384 -16.13 -15.94 -10.51
N PRO A 385 -17.21 -16.76 -10.54
CA PRO A 385 -17.69 -17.42 -11.74
C PRO A 385 -17.86 -16.45 -12.93
N ASN A 386 -17.09 -16.67 -14.01
CA ASN A 386 -17.16 -15.88 -15.23
C ASN A 386 -18.17 -16.50 -16.22
N ARG A 387 -19.21 -15.74 -16.60
CA ARG A 387 -20.20 -16.19 -17.61
C ARG A 387 -19.65 -16.22 -19.03
N GLU A 388 -18.61 -15.46 -19.33
CA GLU A 388 -17.98 -15.39 -20.66
C GLU A 388 -16.91 -16.49 -20.84
N HIS A 389 -16.34 -16.97 -19.73
CA HIS A 389 -15.43 -18.11 -19.68
C HIS A 389 -15.82 -19.05 -18.53
N PRO A 390 -16.88 -19.87 -18.70
CA PRO A 390 -17.29 -20.80 -17.66
C PRO A 390 -16.16 -21.81 -17.44
N HIS A 391 -15.56 -21.81 -16.26
CA HIS A 391 -14.71 -22.91 -15.83
C HIS A 391 -15.61 -24.14 -15.71
N LEU A 392 -15.42 -25.11 -16.61
CA LEU A 392 -15.93 -26.45 -16.40
C LEU A 392 -15.30 -26.96 -15.08
N PRO A 393 -16.10 -27.43 -14.11
CA PRO A 393 -15.56 -28.05 -12.92
C PRO A 393 -14.63 -29.19 -13.36
N GLN A 394 -13.35 -29.14 -13.00
CA GLN A 394 -12.46 -30.28 -13.13
C GLN A 394 -12.95 -31.34 -12.13
N GLY A 395 -13.87 -32.19 -12.59
CA GLY A 395 -14.59 -33.10 -11.72
C GLY A 395 -15.59 -34.00 -12.44
N THR A 396 -15.29 -34.44 -13.66
CA THR A 396 -15.95 -35.62 -14.25
C THR A 396 -14.94 -36.42 -15.06
N HIS A 397 -14.11 -37.22 -14.38
CA HIS A 397 -13.65 -38.46 -14.97
C HIS A 397 -14.85 -39.40 -15.07
N ALA A 398 -15.57 -39.31 -16.20
CA ALA A 398 -16.49 -40.36 -16.57
C ALA A 398 -15.65 -41.56 -17.05
N HIS A 399 -15.57 -42.59 -16.22
CA HIS A 399 -15.27 -43.93 -16.71
C HIS A 399 -16.32 -44.30 -17.76
N ARG A 400 -15.88 -44.44 -19.01
CA ARG A 400 -16.37 -45.44 -19.95
C ARG A 400 -15.21 -46.01 -20.74
#